data_AF-A0A7R9JK50-F1
#
_entry.id   AF-A0A7R9JK50-F1
#
_cell.length_a   1.000
_cell.length_b   1.000
_cell.length_c   1.000
_cell.angle_alpha   90.00
_cell.angle_beta   90.00
_cell.angle_gamma   90.00
#
_symmetry.space_group_name_H-M   'P 1'
#
loop_
_entity.id
_entity.type
_entity.pdbx_description
1 polymer ?
#
loop_
_entity_poly.entity_id
_entity_poly.type
_entity_poly.pdbx_seq_one_letter_code
_entity_poly.pdbx_strand_id
1 'polypeptide(L)'
;MKFVPESVRWLLAKRHNEKAKGIIKNAALINGVTLSTTLLEKVDNINVDSDTANGNPTGPEKPTLGLLDSIVQICKNRRLLLRSLNLFYNWAANAFVYYGLSINSTSLGGNKYLNFALVCLVEIPGYTMAWVCMNRMGRRRSLCTSLFLCSVTCVAAAFVPQ
;
A
#
# COMPACT_ATOMS: atom_id res chain seq x y z
N MET A 1 26.71 -11.62 3.58
CA MET A 1 25.28 -11.83 3.89
C MET A 1 24.52 -10.57 3.51
N LYS A 2 23.49 -10.65 2.64
CA LYS A 2 22.59 -9.52 2.39
C LYS A 2 21.59 -9.46 3.56
N PHE A 3 21.50 -8.32 4.24
CA PHE A 3 20.67 -8.13 5.43
C PHE A 3 19.15 -8.19 5.17
N VAL A 4 18.72 -8.02 3.91
CA VAL A 4 17.32 -8.15 3.52
C VAL A 4 17.23 -9.09 2.31
N PRO A 5 16.60 -10.27 2.45
CA PRO A 5 16.36 -11.15 1.31
C PRO A 5 15.38 -10.51 0.34
N GLU A 6 15.48 -10.88 -0.94
CA GLU A 6 14.56 -10.41 -1.97
C GLU A 6 13.14 -10.92 -1.71
N SER A 7 12.13 -10.18 -2.19
CA SER A 7 10.75 -10.54 -1.88
C SER A 7 10.40 -11.91 -2.47
N VAL A 8 9.89 -12.81 -1.60
CA VAL A 8 9.48 -14.17 -1.99
C VAL A 8 8.52 -14.13 -3.19
N ARG A 9 7.60 -13.17 -3.21
CA ARG A 9 6.64 -13.01 -4.31
C ARG A 9 7.28 -12.68 -5.65
N TRP A 10 8.34 -11.88 -5.66
CA TRP A 10 9.10 -11.59 -6.88
C TRP A 10 9.89 -12.80 -7.36
N LEU A 11 10.44 -13.59 -6.44
CA LEU A 11 11.17 -14.81 -6.78
C LEU A 11 10.25 -15.87 -7.39
N LEU A 12 9.03 -16.05 -6.87
CA LEU A 12 8.01 -16.88 -7.52
C LEU A 12 7.66 -16.36 -8.92
N ALA A 13 7.45 -15.05 -9.07
CA ALA A 13 7.11 -14.46 -10.36
C ALA A 13 8.22 -14.62 -11.43
N LYS A 14 9.49 -14.67 -11.02
CA LYS A 14 10.64 -14.94 -11.89
C LYS A 14 10.96 -16.43 -12.06
N ARG A 15 10.10 -17.34 -11.58
CA ARG A 15 10.32 -18.81 -11.58
C ARG A 15 11.59 -19.25 -10.84
N HIS A 16 12.13 -18.42 -9.95
CA HIS A 16 13.28 -18.73 -9.10
C HIS A 16 12.82 -19.43 -7.81
N ASN A 17 12.14 -20.57 -7.96
CA ASN A 17 11.46 -21.28 -6.88
C ASN A 17 12.42 -21.77 -5.79
N GLU A 18 13.62 -22.21 -6.15
CA GLU A 18 14.64 -22.68 -5.20
C GLU A 18 15.07 -21.57 -4.21
N LYS A 19 15.26 -20.35 -4.73
CA LYS A 19 15.60 -19.18 -3.89
C LYS A 19 14.43 -18.78 -3.00
N ALA A 20 13.20 -18.86 -3.51
CA ALA A 20 11.99 -18.60 -2.73
C ALA A 20 11.82 -19.61 -1.58
N LYS A 21 11.99 -20.92 -1.87
CA LYS A 21 11.93 -22.00 -0.87
C LYS A 21 12.99 -21.81 0.23
N GLY A 22 14.22 -21.42 -0.14
CA GLY A 22 15.28 -21.11 0.82
C GLY A 22 14.92 -19.97 1.79
N ILE A 23 14.31 -18.89 1.29
CA ILE A 23 13.88 -17.76 2.13
C ILE A 23 12.68 -18.15 3.00
N ILE A 24 11.72 -18.90 2.47
CA ILE A 24 10.57 -19.41 3.24
C ILE A 24 11.04 -20.32 4.38
N LYS A 25 12.03 -21.20 4.12
CA LYS A 25 12.61 -22.08 5.14
C LYS A 25 13.29 -21.29 6.25
N ASN A 26 14.09 -20.30 5.91
CA ASN A 26 14.73 -19.43 6.91
C ASN A 26 13.70 -18.62 7.70
N ALA A 27 12.68 -18.07 7.03
CA ALA A 27 11.59 -17.34 7.70
C ALA A 27 10.77 -18.23 8.64
N ALA A 28 10.52 -19.48 8.24
CA ALA A 28 9.79 -20.45 9.05
C ALA A 28 10.60 -20.91 10.28
N LEU A 29 11.91 -21.09 10.13
CA LEU A 29 12.82 -21.36 11.24
C LEU A 29 12.82 -20.22 12.26
N ILE A 30 12.90 -18.96 11.79
CA ILE A 30 12.85 -17.77 12.65
C ILE A 30 11.48 -17.65 13.35
N ASN A 31 10.39 -17.97 12.65
CA ASN A 31 9.03 -17.89 13.18
C ASN A 31 8.61 -19.14 13.99
N GLY A 32 9.47 -20.17 14.09
CA GLY A 32 9.15 -21.41 14.81
C GLY A 32 8.00 -22.23 14.22
N VAL A 33 7.66 -22.02 12.94
CA VAL A 33 6.53 -22.71 12.28
C VAL A 33 7.06 -23.91 11.50
N THR A 34 6.53 -25.11 11.77
CA THR A 34 6.82 -26.32 10.98
C THR A 34 6.24 -26.16 9.58
N LEU A 35 7.12 -26.11 8.57
CA LEU A 35 6.71 -26.07 7.17
C LEU A 35 6.02 -27.37 6.78
N SER A 36 4.71 -27.32 6.64
CA SER A 36 3.94 -28.42 6.08
C SER A 36 4.31 -28.59 4.60
N THR A 37 4.57 -29.82 4.16
CA THR A 37 4.90 -30.20 2.77
C THR A 37 3.88 -29.67 1.76
N THR A 38 2.62 -29.54 2.19
CA THR A 38 1.50 -28.94 1.45
C THR A 38 1.74 -27.48 1.04
N LEU A 39 2.49 -26.67 1.80
CA LEU A 39 2.80 -25.28 1.40
C LEU A 39 3.88 -25.22 0.32
N LEU A 40 4.84 -26.14 0.34
CA LEU A 40 5.86 -26.24 -0.70
C LEU A 40 5.26 -26.77 -2.00
N GLU A 41 4.36 -27.75 -1.92
CA GLU A 41 3.56 -28.21 -3.06
C GLU A 41 2.65 -27.09 -3.59
N LYS A 42 2.08 -26.25 -2.72
CA LYS A 42 1.28 -25.10 -3.18
C LYS A 42 2.12 -24.05 -3.89
N VAL A 43 3.39 -23.85 -3.50
CA VAL A 43 4.34 -22.98 -4.22
C VAL A 43 4.66 -23.56 -5.61
N ASP A 44 4.80 -24.88 -5.71
CA ASP A 44 5.03 -25.54 -7.00
C ASP A 44 3.75 -25.51 -7.88
N ASN A 45 2.57 -25.74 -7.30
CA ASN A 45 1.27 -25.68 -7.99
C ASN A 45 0.83 -24.27 -8.40
N ILE A 46 1.26 -23.21 -7.70
CA ILE A 46 1.01 -21.81 -8.13
C ILE A 46 1.55 -21.55 -9.53
N ASN A 47 2.66 -22.20 -9.92
CA ASN A 47 3.19 -22.11 -11.28
C ASN A 47 2.33 -22.87 -12.30
N VAL A 48 1.70 -23.98 -11.89
CA VAL A 48 0.86 -24.83 -12.75
C VAL A 48 -0.53 -24.22 -12.97
N ASP A 49 -1.17 -23.67 -11.93
CA ASP A 49 -2.47 -22.98 -12.03
C ASP A 49 -2.37 -21.68 -12.85
N SER A 50 -1.21 -20.99 -12.79
CA SER A 50 -0.97 -19.84 -13.66
C SER A 50 -0.82 -20.22 -15.14
N ASP A 51 -0.48 -21.47 -15.45
CA ASP A 51 -0.39 -22.00 -16.82
C ASP A 51 -1.77 -22.49 -17.34
N THR A 52 -2.76 -22.77 -16.48
CA THR A 52 -4.08 -23.31 -16.88
C THR A 52 -5.23 -22.30 -16.84
N ALA A 53 -5.16 -21.23 -16.06
CA ALA A 53 -6.26 -20.25 -15.97
C ALA A 53 -6.23 -19.14 -17.04
N ASN A 54 -5.16 -19.05 -17.85
CA ASN A 54 -5.10 -18.18 -19.03
C ASN A 54 -4.12 -18.80 -20.04
N GLY A 55 -4.65 -19.48 -21.05
CA GLY A 55 -3.85 -19.99 -22.16
C GLY A 55 -3.07 -18.86 -22.84
N ASN A 56 -1.76 -18.83 -22.61
CA ASN A 56 -0.74 -18.85 -23.66
C ASN A 56 0.66 -19.03 -23.04
N PRO A 57 1.45 -20.01 -23.52
CA PRO A 57 2.73 -20.40 -22.91
C PRO A 57 3.90 -19.65 -23.57
N THR A 58 4.72 -18.94 -22.79
CA THR A 58 6.19 -18.77 -23.00
C THR A 58 6.74 -17.80 -21.95
N GLY A 59 7.74 -18.21 -21.17
CA GLY A 59 8.71 -17.24 -20.63
C GLY A 59 9.72 -16.85 -21.72
N PRO A 60 10.78 -16.09 -21.45
CA PRO A 60 11.04 -15.05 -20.45
C PRO A 60 10.81 -13.65 -21.06
N GLU A 61 10.95 -12.57 -20.28
CA GLU A 61 10.70 -11.17 -20.69
C GLU A 61 9.26 -10.89 -21.15
N LYS A 62 8.46 -10.24 -20.29
CA LYS A 62 7.52 -9.29 -20.87
C LYS A 62 8.39 -8.30 -21.63
N PRO A 63 8.21 -8.13 -22.96
CA PRO A 63 8.84 -7.01 -23.63
C PRO A 63 8.50 -5.78 -22.81
N THR A 64 9.36 -4.78 -22.82
CA THR A 64 8.97 -3.42 -22.47
C THR A 64 7.81 -2.99 -23.38
N LEU A 65 6.60 -3.51 -23.13
CA LEU A 65 5.35 -2.99 -23.64
C LEU A 65 5.33 -1.58 -23.09
N GLY A 66 5.30 -0.61 -24.00
CA GLY A 66 5.32 0.80 -23.65
C GLY A 66 4.32 1.05 -22.54
N LEU A 67 4.63 1.99 -21.64
CA LEU A 67 3.74 2.37 -20.54
C LEU A 67 2.28 2.53 -21.02
N LEU A 68 2.10 2.98 -22.26
CA LEU A 68 0.82 3.10 -22.94
C LEU A 68 0.06 1.77 -23.11
N ASP A 69 0.69 0.69 -23.56
CA ASP A 69 0.01 -0.61 -23.69
C ASP A 69 -0.39 -1.19 -22.33
N SER A 70 0.45 -0.97 -21.31
CA SER A 70 0.13 -1.36 -19.93
C SER A 70 -1.06 -0.57 -19.39
N ILE A 71 -1.14 0.74 -19.66
CA ILE A 71 -2.27 1.59 -19.30
C ILE A 71 -3.53 1.16 -20.06
N VAL A 72 -3.43 0.86 -21.35
CA VAL A 72 -4.54 0.38 -22.18
C VAL A 72 -5.07 -0.96 -21.68
N GLN A 73 -4.20 -1.88 -21.27
CA GLN A 73 -4.61 -3.15 -20.64
C GLN A 73 -5.31 -2.94 -19.29
N ILE A 74 -4.85 -1.97 -18.48
CA ILE A 74 -5.52 -1.60 -17.23
C ILE A 74 -6.90 -0.99 -17.52
N CYS A 75 -7.01 -0.14 -18.54
CA CYS A 75 -8.27 0.46 -18.98
C CYS A 75 -9.25 -0.58 -19.52
N LYS A 76 -8.76 -1.61 -20.20
CA LYS A 76 -9.57 -2.73 -20.70
C LYS A 76 -10.23 -3.52 -19.57
N ASN A 77 -9.58 -3.60 -18.40
CA ASN A 77 -10.16 -4.25 -17.22
C ASN A 77 -10.84 -3.22 -16.29
N ARG A 78 -12.15 -3.03 -16.48
CA ARG A 78 -12.97 -2.09 -15.69
C ARG A 78 -12.79 -2.25 -14.17
N ARG A 79 -12.66 -3.48 -13.66
CA ARG A 79 -12.44 -3.72 -12.21
C ARG A 79 -11.10 -3.21 -11.71
N LEU A 80 -10.05 -3.29 -12.53
CA LEU A 80 -8.73 -2.78 -12.17
C LEU A 80 -8.70 -1.25 -12.27
N LEU A 81 -9.29 -0.70 -13.33
CA LEU A 81 -9.42 0.75 -13.51
C LEU A 81 -10.15 1.43 -12.34
N LEU A 82 -11.31 0.90 -11.90
CA LEU A 82 -12.01 1.48 -10.76
C LEU A 82 -11.17 1.46 -9.47
N ARG A 83 -10.37 0.39 -9.26
CA ARG A 83 -9.49 0.30 -8.08
C ARG A 83 -8.34 1.30 -8.17
N SER A 84 -7.71 1.43 -9.33
CA SER A 84 -6.62 2.38 -9.57
C SER A 84 -7.11 3.83 -9.47
N LEU A 85 -8.29 4.13 -10.03
CA LEU A 85 -8.90 5.46 -9.94
C LEU A 85 -9.22 5.83 -8.49
N ASN A 86 -9.77 4.89 -7.72
CA ASN A 86 -10.02 5.10 -6.29
C ASN A 86 -8.73 5.35 -5.50
N LEU A 87 -7.65 4.63 -5.83
CA LEU A 87 -6.34 4.87 -5.22
C LEU A 87 -5.80 6.25 -5.57
N PHE A 88 -5.90 6.66 -6.85
CA PHE A 88 -5.46 7.97 -7.32
C PHE A 88 -6.25 9.10 -6.66
N TYR A 89 -7.58 8.96 -6.58
CA TYR A 89 -8.45 9.90 -5.89
C TYR A 89 -8.08 10.03 -4.41
N ASN A 90 -7.87 8.90 -3.72
CA ASN A 90 -7.47 8.91 -2.32
C ASN A 90 -6.09 9.58 -2.11
N TRP A 91 -5.13 9.33 -3.01
CA TRP A 91 -3.83 9.98 -2.96
C TRP A 91 -3.94 11.49 -3.15
N ALA A 92 -4.69 11.95 -4.16
CA ALA A 92 -4.91 13.36 -4.43
C ALA A 92 -5.62 14.07 -3.27
N ALA A 93 -6.65 13.44 -2.69
CA ALA A 93 -7.35 13.97 -1.52
C ALA A 93 -6.42 14.14 -0.31
N ASN A 94 -5.59 13.12 -0.01
CA ASN A 94 -4.62 13.22 1.09
C ASN A 94 -3.57 14.30 0.84
N ALA A 95 -3.05 14.40 -0.40
CA ALA A 95 -2.10 15.45 -0.76
C ALA A 95 -2.72 16.84 -0.56
N PHE A 96 -3.95 17.04 -1.04
CA PHE A 96 -4.65 18.32 -0.90
C PHE A 96 -4.87 18.70 0.56
N VAL A 97 -5.32 17.76 1.40
CA VAL A 97 -5.51 17.98 2.84
C VAL A 97 -4.18 18.31 3.52
N TYR A 98 -3.13 17.53 3.25
CA TYR A 98 -1.82 17.73 3.89
C TYR A 98 -1.22 19.09 3.54
N TYR A 99 -1.16 19.44 2.25
CA TYR A 99 -0.64 20.73 1.82
C TYR A 99 -1.54 21.88 2.26
N GLY A 100 -2.87 21.70 2.24
CA GLY A 100 -3.84 22.67 2.74
C GLY A 100 -3.62 22.99 4.22
N LEU A 101 -3.49 21.97 5.07
CA LEU A 101 -3.18 22.14 6.49
C LEU A 101 -1.79 22.76 6.70
N SER A 102 -0.79 22.31 5.94
CA SER A 102 0.58 22.83 6.07
C SER A 102 0.70 24.31 5.70
N ILE A 103 -0.06 24.78 4.70
CA ILE A 103 -0.08 26.20 4.34
C ILE A 103 -0.85 26.99 5.40
N ASN A 104 -2.00 26.47 5.84
CA ASN A 104 -2.84 27.13 6.85
C ASN A 104 -2.10 27.29 8.20
N SER A 105 -1.36 26.27 8.64
CA SER A 105 -0.59 26.31 9.90
C SER A 105 0.52 27.38 9.90
N THR A 106 1.06 27.73 8.74
CA THR A 106 2.03 28.83 8.60
C THR A 106 1.40 30.21 8.47
N SER A 107 0.09 30.26 8.19
CA SER A 107 -0.73 31.47 8.04
C SER A 107 -1.45 31.86 9.33
N LEU A 108 -1.57 30.95 10.32
CA LEU A 108 -2.00 31.29 11.68
C LEU A 108 -1.02 32.32 12.28
N GLY A 109 -1.54 33.48 12.68
CA GLY A 109 -0.74 34.55 13.29
C GLY A 109 0.03 34.06 14.52
N GLY A 110 1.33 34.37 14.60
CA GLY A 110 2.22 33.94 15.67
C GLY A 110 3.60 33.51 15.16
N ASN A 111 4.34 32.76 15.99
CA ASN A 111 5.66 32.23 15.61
C ASN A 111 5.52 30.96 14.76
N LYS A 112 5.84 31.07 13.47
CA LYS A 112 5.74 29.98 12.46
C LYS A 112 6.46 28.70 12.86
N TYR A 113 7.58 28.82 13.58
CA TYR A 113 8.35 27.66 14.04
C TYR A 113 7.62 26.85 15.11
N LEU A 114 6.88 27.53 16.01
CA LEU A 114 6.09 26.86 17.06
C LEU A 114 4.86 26.16 16.46
N ASN A 115 4.15 26.81 15.54
CA ASN A 115 3.01 26.19 14.86
C ASN A 115 3.44 24.93 14.09
N PHE A 116 4.57 24.99 13.38
CA PHE A 116 5.11 23.82 12.68
C PHE A 116 5.51 22.70 13.65
N ALA A 117 6.20 23.03 14.75
CA ALA A 117 6.58 22.05 15.77
C ALA A 117 5.37 21.36 16.40
N LEU A 118 4.28 22.10 16.67
CA LEU A 118 3.04 21.53 17.20
C LEU A 118 2.35 20.60 16.20
N VAL A 119 2.33 20.95 14.90
CA VAL A 119 1.80 20.08 13.85
C VAL A 119 2.59 18.77 13.81
N CYS A 120 3.93 18.82 13.77
CA CYS A 120 4.77 17.63 13.79
C CYS A 120 4.56 16.79 15.07
N LEU A 121 4.35 17.44 16.22
CA LEU A 121 4.10 16.74 17.47
C LEU A 121 2.75 16.02 17.48
N VAL A 122 1.71 16.59 16.85
CA VAL A 122 0.38 15.97 16.70
C VAL A 122 0.37 14.84 15.67
N GLU A 123 1.27 14.87 14.68
CA GLU A 123 1.40 13.78 13.70
C GLU A 123 1.81 12.45 14.33
N ILE A 124 2.70 12.47 15.32
CA ILE A 124 3.18 11.26 16.01
C ILE A 124 2.03 10.45 16.62
N PRO A 125 1.19 10.99 17.52
CA PRO A 125 0.03 10.27 18.04
C PRO A 125 -0.99 9.99 16.93
N GLY A 126 -1.13 10.87 15.94
CA GLY A 126 -1.99 10.65 14.77
C GLY A 126 -1.65 9.35 14.02
N TYR A 127 -0.36 9.11 13.76
CA TYR A 127 0.09 7.88 13.10
C TYR A 127 -0.12 6.63 13.95
N THR A 128 0.15 6.72 15.25
CA THR A 128 -0.12 5.57 16.16
C THR A 128 -1.60 5.22 16.20
N MET A 129 -2.48 6.23 16.21
CA MET A 129 -3.93 6.04 16.20
C MET A 129 -4.39 5.46 14.85
N ALA A 130 -3.84 5.94 13.74
CA ALA A 130 -4.11 5.38 12.41
C ALA A 130 -3.71 3.89 12.32
N TRP A 131 -2.57 3.52 12.90
CA TRP A 131 -2.13 2.13 12.96
C TRP A 131 -3.08 1.24 13.76
N VAL A 132 -3.50 1.69 14.96
CA VAL A 132 -4.46 0.98 15.81
C VAL A 132 -5.83 0.84 15.13
N CYS A 133 -6.33 1.92 14.52
CA CYS A 133 -7.59 1.90 13.77
C CYS A 133 -7.54 0.94 12.58
N MET A 134 -6.42 0.90 11.86
CA MET A 134 -6.23 -0.01 10.74
C MET A 134 -6.26 -1.48 11.18
N ASN A 135 -5.65 -1.78 12.34
CA ASN A 135 -5.62 -3.13 12.89
C ASN A 135 -7.01 -3.58 13.40
N ARG A 136 -7.81 -2.67 13.97
CA ARG A 136 -9.09 -3.02 14.63
C ARG A 136 -10.31 -2.94 13.70
N MET A 137 -10.38 -1.96 12.80
CA MET A 137 -11.59 -1.67 12.00
C MET A 137 -11.47 -2.12 10.54
N GLY A 138 -10.30 -2.59 10.11
CA GLY A 138 -10.03 -3.01 8.74
C GLY A 138 -9.79 -1.83 7.78
N ARG A 139 -9.13 -2.13 6.65
CA ARG A 139 -8.54 -1.13 5.74
C ARG A 139 -9.54 -0.14 5.11
N ARG A 140 -10.76 -0.57 4.77
CA ARG A 140 -11.76 0.31 4.13
C ARG A 140 -12.43 1.25 5.12
N ARG A 141 -12.86 0.73 6.27
CA ARG A 141 -13.55 1.53 7.28
C ARG A 141 -12.61 2.57 7.86
N SER A 142 -11.38 2.20 8.16
CA SER A 142 -10.37 3.14 8.68
C SER A 142 -10.13 4.34 7.75
N LEU A 143 -10.09 4.12 6.43
CA LEU A 143 -9.91 5.21 5.46
C LEU A 143 -11.15 6.10 5.36
N CYS A 144 -12.35 5.51 5.32
CA CYS A 144 -13.59 6.28 5.27
C CYS A 144 -13.77 7.12 6.55
N THR A 145 -13.50 6.56 7.73
CA THR A 145 -13.65 7.28 9.00
C THR A 145 -12.63 8.41 9.14
N SER A 146 -11.38 8.21 8.72
CA SER A 146 -10.37 9.28 8.79
C SER A 146 -10.67 10.43 7.84
N LEU A 147 -11.11 10.13 6.61
CA LEU A 147 -11.53 11.15 5.65
C LEU A 147 -12.78 11.89 6.10
N PHE A 148 -13.76 11.17 6.67
CA PHE A 148 -14.97 11.79 7.20
C PHE A 148 -14.64 12.70 8.38
N LEU A 149 -13.84 12.24 9.34
CA LEU A 149 -13.39 13.03 10.48
C LEU A 149 -12.64 14.28 10.01
N CYS A 150 -11.72 14.14 9.03
CA CYS A 150 -11.03 15.27 8.43
C CYS A 150 -12.00 16.28 7.82
N SER A 151 -12.99 15.82 7.06
CA SER A 151 -14.00 16.70 6.44
C SER A 151 -14.78 17.47 7.50
N VAL A 152 -15.21 16.81 8.58
CA VAL A 152 -15.95 17.44 9.68
C VAL A 152 -15.07 18.49 10.37
N THR A 153 -13.81 18.18 10.66
CA THR A 153 -12.88 19.12 11.30
C THR A 153 -12.58 20.33 10.42
N CYS A 154 -12.38 20.15 9.12
CA CYS A 154 -12.15 21.26 8.19
C CYS A 154 -13.36 22.19 8.09
N VAL A 155 -14.58 21.64 8.04
CA VAL A 155 -15.81 22.44 8.04
C VAL A 155 -15.95 23.17 9.37
N ALA A 156 -15.72 22.51 10.50
CA ALA A 156 -15.76 23.14 11.82
C ALA A 156 -14.74 24.29 11.92
N ALA A 157 -13.52 24.12 11.42
CA ALA A 157 -12.49 25.16 11.40
C ALA A 157 -12.91 26.40 10.59
N ALA A 158 -13.73 26.24 9.54
CA ALA A 158 -14.25 27.38 8.77
C ALA A 158 -15.31 28.19 9.54
N PHE A 159 -15.96 27.60 10.55
CA PHE A 159 -16.93 28.28 11.42
C PHE A 159 -16.30 28.88 12.68
N VAL A 160 -15.03 28.59 12.96
CA VAL A 160 -14.31 29.23 14.07
C VAL A 160 -13.92 30.64 13.62
N PRO A 161 -14.44 31.71 14.25
CA PRO A 161 -14.01 33.07 13.97
C PRO A 161 -12.54 33.25 14.35
N GLN A 162 -11.80 34.00 13.51
CA GLN A 162 -10.38 34.31 13.71
C GLN A 162 -10.12 35.16 14.95
#